data_AF-A0A2E6DKP6-F1
#
_entry.id   AF-A0A2E6DKP6-F1
#
_cell.length_a   1.000
_cell.length_b   1.000
_cell.length_c   1.000
_cell.angle_alpha   90.00
_cell.angle_beta   90.00
_cell.angle_gamma   90.00
#
_symmetry.space_group_name_H-M   'P 1'
#
loop_
_entity.id
_entity.type
_entity.pdbx_description
1 polymer ?
#
loop_
_entity_poly.entity_id
_entity_poly.type
_entity_poly.pdbx_seq_one_letter_code
_entity_poly.pdbx_strand_id
1 'polypeptide(L)'
;MAMLGLIVLAGVAVNDAVLLLATARRLMTEGRSRRDALAEATGIRLRPIIMTTLTTVLVLLPLAFGAGEGAELRTPMAITIIGGIIASTLGSLFFLPSLYLLLDRLHPGRRSDSYVVNQAR
;
A
#
# COMPACT_ATOMS: atom_id res chain seq x y z
N MET A 1 19.69 15.72 -6.46
CA MET A 1 18.32 15.75 -5.87
C MET A 1 17.55 14.43 -5.94
N ALA A 2 17.93 13.48 -6.81
CA ALA A 2 17.27 12.16 -6.84
C ALA A 2 17.29 11.42 -5.48
N MET A 3 18.37 11.51 -4.70
CA MET A 3 18.43 10.93 -3.35
C MET A 3 17.38 11.50 -2.38
N LEU A 4 17.10 12.79 -2.42
CA LEU A 4 16.01 13.37 -1.62
C LEU A 4 14.66 12.82 -2.05
N GLY A 5 14.44 12.65 -3.36
CA GLY A 5 13.25 11.99 -3.90
C GLY A 5 13.10 10.55 -3.40
N LEU A 6 14.19 9.78 -3.31
CA LEU A 6 14.18 8.43 -2.75
C LEU A 6 13.84 8.41 -1.26
N ILE A 7 14.34 9.38 -0.47
CA ILE A 7 14.01 9.49 0.96
C ILE A 7 12.52 9.78 1.15
N VAL A 8 11.97 10.71 0.38
CA VAL A 8 10.52 11.01 0.39
C VAL A 8 9.72 9.77 0.01
N LEU A 9 10.13 9.08 -1.06
CA LEU A 9 9.49 7.86 -1.53
C LEU A 9 9.48 6.76 -0.45
N ALA A 10 10.59 6.57 0.25
CA ALA A 10 10.68 5.59 1.32
C ALA A 10 9.66 5.88 2.44
N GLY A 11 9.48 7.15 2.81
CA GLY A 11 8.47 7.56 3.78
C GLY A 11 7.04 7.24 3.33
N VAL A 12 6.71 7.53 2.06
CA VAL A 12 5.40 7.22 1.48
C VAL A 12 5.15 5.70 1.48
N ALA A 13 6.13 4.91 1.01
CA ALA A 13 6.01 3.45 0.95
C ALA A 13 5.80 2.81 2.33
N VAL A 14 6.53 3.29 3.35
CA VAL A 14 6.37 2.80 4.72
C VAL A 14 4.99 3.17 5.28
N ASN A 15 4.53 4.39 5.03
CA ASN A 15 3.20 4.82 5.47
C ASN A 15 2.08 3.93 4.90
N ASP A 16 2.15 3.62 3.61
CA ASP A 16 1.17 2.76 2.94
C ASP A 16 1.17 1.34 3.55
N ALA A 17 2.35 0.80 3.87
CA ALA A 17 2.49 -0.51 4.51
C ALA A 17 1.98 -0.54 5.96
N VAL A 18 2.34 0.47 6.78
CA VAL A 18 1.89 0.60 8.18
C VAL A 18 0.37 0.68 8.23
N LEU A 19 -0.22 1.48 7.34
CA LEU A 19 -1.64 1.74 7.29
C LEU A 19 -2.45 0.49 6.90
N LEU A 20 -1.91 -0.33 6.00
CA LEU A 20 -2.46 -1.64 5.65
C LEU A 20 -2.41 -2.60 6.85
N LEU A 21 -1.25 -2.71 7.51
CA LEU A 21 -1.07 -3.60 8.66
C LEU A 21 -2.00 -3.22 9.82
N ALA A 22 -2.19 -1.92 10.06
CA ALA A 22 -3.11 -1.42 11.07
C ALA A 22 -4.56 -1.82 10.76
N THR A 23 -5.00 -1.74 9.50
CA THR A 23 -6.34 -2.20 9.09
C THR A 23 -6.50 -3.71 9.25
N ALA A 24 -5.49 -4.49 8.85
CA ALA A 24 -5.51 -5.93 9.02
C ALA A 24 -5.61 -6.32 10.50
N ARG A 25 -4.81 -5.67 11.38
CA ARG A 25 -4.89 -5.87 12.84
C ARG A 25 -6.26 -5.48 13.40
N ARG A 26 -6.84 -4.38 12.94
CA ARG A 26 -8.18 -3.95 13.36
C ARG A 26 -9.25 -4.99 12.98
N LEU A 27 -9.24 -5.48 11.75
CA LEU A 27 -10.19 -6.52 11.30
C LEU A 27 -10.00 -7.83 12.06
N MET A 28 -8.76 -8.20 12.38
CA MET A 28 -8.46 -9.34 13.25
C MET A 28 -9.03 -9.16 14.66
N THR A 29 -8.94 -7.96 15.25
CA THR A 29 -9.54 -7.66 16.56
C THR A 29 -11.06 -7.64 16.54
N GLU A 30 -11.67 -7.40 15.37
CA GLU A 30 -13.12 -7.47 15.13
C GLU A 30 -13.62 -8.93 14.91
N GLY A 31 -12.76 -9.93 15.15
CA GLY A 31 -13.12 -11.35 15.12
C GLY A 31 -13.04 -11.99 13.73
N ARG A 32 -12.54 -11.28 12.70
CA ARG A 32 -12.30 -11.88 11.37
C ARG A 32 -11.12 -12.85 11.43
N SER A 33 -11.21 -13.92 10.63
CA SER A 33 -10.08 -14.82 10.42
C SER A 33 -8.91 -14.02 9.83
N ARG A 34 -7.66 -14.41 10.13
CA ARG A 34 -6.48 -13.70 9.61
C ARG A 34 -6.52 -13.56 8.08
N ARG A 35 -7.02 -14.58 7.38
CA ARG A 35 -7.12 -14.61 5.92
C ARG A 35 -8.13 -13.60 5.41
N ASP A 36 -9.33 -13.59 5.99
CA ASP A 36 -10.41 -12.69 5.58
C ASP A 36 -10.08 -11.24 5.94
N ALA A 37 -9.51 -11.03 7.13
CA ALA A 37 -9.07 -9.71 7.59
C ALA A 37 -8.04 -9.08 6.64
N LEU A 38 -7.11 -9.87 6.10
CA LEU A 38 -6.13 -9.40 5.12
C LEU A 38 -6.79 -9.11 3.78
N ALA A 39 -7.58 -10.03 3.23
CA ALA A 39 -8.28 -9.83 1.96
C ALA A 39 -9.18 -8.58 1.99
N GLU A 40 -9.94 -8.41 3.07
CA GLU A 40 -10.82 -7.26 3.28
C GLU A 40 -10.03 -5.96 3.50
N ALA A 41 -8.95 -5.99 4.30
CA ALA A 41 -8.05 -4.84 4.46
C ALA A 41 -7.49 -4.36 3.11
N THR A 42 -7.18 -5.32 2.22
CA THR A 42 -6.69 -5.03 0.88
C THR A 42 -7.69 -4.23 0.07
N GLY A 43 -8.94 -4.71 0.00
CA GLY A 43 -10.01 -4.07 -0.76
C GLY A 43 -10.34 -2.68 -0.23
N ILE A 44 -10.34 -2.51 1.10
CA ILE A 44 -10.59 -1.22 1.75
C ILE A 44 -9.49 -0.21 1.41
N ARG A 45 -8.23 -0.65 1.31
CA ARG A 45 -7.07 0.24 1.07
C ARG A 45 -6.77 0.52 -0.39
N LEU A 46 -7.21 -0.34 -1.31
CA LEU A 46 -6.98 -0.17 -2.75
C LEU A 46 -7.45 1.20 -3.26
N ARG A 47 -8.65 1.63 -2.84
CA ARG A 47 -9.23 2.93 -3.23
C ARG A 47 -8.40 4.11 -2.68
N PRO A 48 -8.09 4.18 -1.37
CA PRO A 48 -7.17 5.17 -0.81
C PRO A 48 -5.79 5.23 -1.49
N ILE A 49 -5.14 4.09 -1.73
CA ILE A 49 -3.78 4.04 -2.32
C ILE A 49 -3.76 4.64 -3.73
N ILE A 50 -4.80 4.35 -4.53
CA ILE A 50 -4.93 4.93 -5.87
C ILE A 50 -5.16 6.44 -5.78
N MET A 51 -6.00 6.89 -4.85
CA MET A 51 -6.25 8.33 -4.65
C MET A 51 -4.98 9.09 -4.26
N THR A 52 -4.18 8.59 -3.32
CA THR A 52 -2.94 9.25 -2.88
C THR A 52 -1.89 9.25 -3.98
N THR A 53 -1.77 8.14 -4.72
CA THR A 53 -0.87 8.02 -5.88
C THR A 53 -1.24 9.05 -6.95
N LEU A 54 -2.50 9.10 -7.36
CA LEU A 54 -3.00 10.07 -8.35
C LEU A 54 -2.77 11.51 -7.89
N THR A 55 -3.08 11.81 -6.62
CA THR A 55 -2.88 13.14 -6.06
C THR A 55 -1.41 13.56 -6.14
N THR A 56 -0.50 12.67 -5.74
CA THR A 56 0.94 12.95 -5.78
C THR A 56 1.44 13.13 -7.20
N VAL A 57 0.99 12.30 -8.14
CA VAL A 57 1.36 12.44 -9.55
C VAL A 57 0.87 13.77 -10.10
N LEU A 58 -0.39 14.15 -9.86
CA LEU A 58 -0.93 15.43 -10.34
C LEU A 58 -0.20 16.64 -9.73
N VAL A 59 0.18 16.57 -8.46
CA VAL A 59 0.98 17.61 -7.78
C VAL A 59 2.37 17.73 -8.40
N LEU A 60 3.01 16.60 -8.73
CA LEU A 60 4.38 16.58 -9.25
C LEU A 60 4.46 16.75 -10.78
N LEU A 61 3.36 16.56 -11.49
CA LEU A 61 3.29 16.70 -12.95
C LEU A 61 3.80 18.07 -13.44
N PRO A 62 3.33 19.22 -12.93
CA PRO A 62 3.85 20.51 -13.37
C PRO A 62 5.31 20.74 -12.94
N LEU A 63 5.78 20.13 -11.86
CA LEU A 63 7.18 20.18 -11.44
C LEU A 63 8.10 19.33 -12.33
N ALA A 64 7.58 18.25 -12.91
CA ALA A 64 8.32 17.39 -13.82
C ALA A 64 8.47 18.05 -15.21
N PHE A 65 7.42 18.73 -15.70
CA PHE A 65 7.39 19.35 -17.04
C PHE A 65 7.64 20.87 -17.05
N GLY A 66 7.65 21.52 -15.89
CA GLY A 66 7.83 22.96 -15.78
C GLY A 66 9.24 23.39 -16.18
N ALA A 67 9.32 24.31 -17.14
CA ALA A 67 10.56 24.98 -17.52
C ALA A 67 10.70 26.29 -16.72
N GLY A 68 11.80 26.43 -15.99
CA GLY A 68 12.08 27.60 -15.15
C GLY A 68 13.41 27.45 -14.41
N GLU A 69 13.83 28.48 -13.68
CA GLU A 69 15.05 28.43 -12.88
C GLU A 69 15.01 27.27 -11.87
N GLY A 70 16.07 26.46 -11.86
CA GLY A 70 16.17 25.28 -11.00
C GLY A 70 15.40 24.04 -11.47
N ALA A 71 14.83 24.05 -12.69
CA ALA A 71 14.20 22.87 -13.28
C ALA A 71 15.16 21.67 -13.36
N GLU A 72 16.42 21.87 -13.75
CA GLU A 72 17.44 20.80 -13.82
C GLU A 72 17.64 20.05 -12.49
N LEU A 73 17.39 20.71 -11.36
CA LEU A 73 17.51 20.11 -10.04
C LEU A 73 16.19 19.48 -9.56
N ARG A 74 15.03 20.05 -9.91
CA ARG A 74 13.70 19.61 -9.45
C ARG A 74 13.10 18.50 -10.30
N THR A 75 13.27 18.55 -11.61
CA THR A 75 12.80 17.54 -12.57
C THR A 75 13.26 16.11 -12.21
N PRO A 76 14.55 15.83 -11.94
CA PRO A 76 14.98 14.47 -11.57
C PRO A 76 14.40 14.01 -10.24
N MET A 77 14.13 14.92 -9.29
CA MET A 77 13.46 14.57 -8.03
C MET A 77 12.00 14.18 -8.28
N ALA A 78 11.25 14.96 -9.06
CA ALA A 78 9.86 14.69 -9.40
C ALA A 78 9.71 13.35 -10.14
N ILE A 79 10.57 13.09 -11.14
CA ILE A 79 10.57 11.83 -11.89
C ILE A 79 10.85 10.63 -10.97
N THR A 80 11.82 10.75 -10.06
CA THR A 80 12.15 9.69 -9.09
C THR A 80 10.94 9.36 -8.20
N ILE A 81 10.24 10.38 -7.69
CA ILE A 81 9.07 10.17 -6.82
C ILE A 81 7.91 9.57 -7.61
N ILE A 82 7.64 10.07 -8.82
CA ILE A 82 6.54 9.55 -9.68
C ILE A 82 6.80 8.08 -10.02
N GLY A 83 7.97 7.75 -10.56
CA GLY A 83 8.31 6.38 -10.92
C GLY A 83 8.35 5.46 -9.68
N GLY A 84 8.87 5.98 -8.58
CA GLY A 84 8.95 5.29 -7.31
C GLY A 84 7.58 4.95 -6.71
N ILE A 85 6.65 5.89 -6.69
CA ILE A 85 5.31 5.67 -6.13
C ILE A 85 4.54 4.66 -6.98
N ILE A 86 4.65 4.74 -8.31
CA ILE A 86 4.04 3.75 -9.20
C ILE A 86 4.58 2.35 -8.89
N ALA A 87 5.90 2.21 -8.77
CA ALA A 87 6.53 0.95 -8.40
C ALA A 87 6.13 0.48 -6.98
N SER A 88 6.01 1.40 -6.02
CA SER A 88 5.57 1.12 -4.64
C SER A 88 4.13 0.64 -4.60
N THR A 89 3.22 1.30 -5.33
CA THR A 89 1.80 0.92 -5.40
C THR A 89 1.61 -0.45 -6.03
N LEU A 90 2.34 -0.75 -7.10
CA LEU A 90 2.40 -2.10 -7.67
C LEU A 90 2.97 -3.09 -6.66
N GLY A 91 4.07 -2.73 -6.01
CA GLY A 91 4.70 -3.49 -4.93
C GLY A 91 3.71 -3.85 -3.85
N SER A 92 2.97 -2.88 -3.29
CA SER A 92 1.92 -3.11 -2.29
C SER A 92 0.85 -4.06 -2.81
N LEU A 93 0.40 -3.92 -4.07
CA LEU A 93 -0.55 -4.82 -4.70
C LEU A 93 -0.05 -6.27 -4.76
N PHE A 94 1.24 -6.49 -5.04
CA PHE A 94 1.89 -7.81 -5.07
C PHE A 94 2.30 -8.33 -3.68
N PHE A 95 2.61 -7.44 -2.74
CA PHE A 95 3.05 -7.77 -1.38
C PHE A 95 1.90 -8.36 -0.58
N LEU A 96 0.76 -7.69 -0.56
CA LEU A 96 -0.47 -8.25 -1.11
C LEU A 96 -0.79 -9.76 -0.98
N PRO A 97 -0.94 -10.44 -2.14
CA PRO A 97 -1.13 -11.88 -2.22
C PRO A 97 0.08 -12.67 -1.69
N SER A 98 1.29 -12.10 -1.72
CA SER A 98 2.47 -12.78 -1.19
C SER A 98 2.36 -13.00 0.33
N LEU A 99 1.86 -12.00 1.06
CA LEU A 99 1.62 -12.08 2.49
C LEU A 99 0.46 -13.04 2.81
N TYR A 100 -0.59 -13.02 1.99
CA TYR A 100 -1.68 -14.01 2.08
C TYR A 100 -1.13 -15.43 1.94
N LEU A 101 -0.35 -15.71 0.89
CA LEU A 101 0.26 -17.01 0.64
C LEU A 101 1.25 -17.42 1.74
N LEU A 102 2.02 -16.47 2.26
CA LEU A 102 2.95 -16.73 3.36
C LEU A 102 2.23 -17.12 4.65
N LEU A 103 1.12 -16.44 4.97
CA LEU A 103 0.28 -16.77 6.12
C LEU A 103 -0.51 -18.07 5.92
N ASP A 104 -0.90 -18.38 4.68
CA ASP A 104 -1.48 -19.68 4.30
C ASP A 104 -0.49 -20.82 4.60
N ARG A 105 0.78 -20.64 4.22
CA ARG A 105 1.86 -21.62 4.44
C ARG A 105 2.34 -21.74 5.90
N LEU A 106 2.37 -20.64 6.66
CA LEU A 106 2.81 -20.66 8.06
C LEU A 106 1.79 -21.31 9.02
N HIS A 107 0.51 -21.38 8.63
CA HIS A 107 -0.51 -22.14 9.36
C HIS A 107 -1.30 -23.07 8.42
N PRO A 108 -0.76 -24.25 8.07
CA PRO A 108 -1.44 -25.24 7.24
C PRO A 108 -2.65 -25.93 7.90
N GLY A 109 -3.08 -25.51 9.10
CA GLY A 109 -3.64 -26.44 10.06
C GLY A 109 -4.80 -25.98 10.94
N ARG A 110 -5.59 -24.95 10.60
CA ARG A 110 -6.93 -24.80 11.20
C ARG A 110 -7.92 -24.25 10.19
N ARG A 111 -8.69 -25.17 9.59
CA ARG A 111 -10.07 -24.97 9.15
C ARG A 111 -10.77 -24.06 10.16
N SER A 112 -10.94 -22.78 9.83
CA SER A 112 -11.78 -21.86 10.59
C SER A 112 -13.13 -21.71 9.89
N ASP A 113 -13.69 -22.85 9.49
CA ASP A 113 -15.01 -23.02 8.88
C ASP A 113 -16.13 -23.11 9.94
N SER A 114 -15.92 -22.65 11.19
CA SER A 114 -16.85 -23.01 12.28
C SER A 114 -17.26 -21.92 13.27
N TYR A 115 -16.97 -20.63 13.02
CA TYR A 115 -17.35 -19.58 13.98
C TYR A 115 -18.45 -18.61 13.54
N VAL A 116 -18.90 -18.63 12.28
CA VAL A 116 -19.97 -17.71 11.82
C VAL A 116 -21.35 -18.39 11.69
N VAL A 117 -21.41 -19.71 11.50
CA VAL A 117 -22.72 -20.42 11.37
C VAL A 117 -23.41 -20.63 12.73
N ASN A 118 -22.70 -20.52 13.86
CA ASN A 118 -23.28 -20.79 15.19
C ASN A 118 -23.70 -19.53 15.97
N GLN A 119 -23.71 -18.35 15.34
CA GLN A 119 -24.28 -17.12 15.94
C GLN A 119 -25.67 -16.78 15.38
N ALA A 120 -26.26 -17.68 14.58
CA ALA A 120 -27.62 -17.59 14.05
C ALA A 120 -28.56 -18.67 14.62
N ARG A 121 -28.23 -19.25 15.77
CA ARG A 121 -29.11 -20.13 16.56
C ARG A 121 -29.10 -19.74 18.02
#